data_AF-A0A453B3Q9-F1
#
_entry.id   AF-A0A453B3Q9-F1
#
_cell.length_a   1.000
_cell.length_b   1.000
_cell.length_c   1.000
_cell.angle_alpha   90.00
_cell.angle_beta   90.00
_cell.angle_gamma   90.00
#
_symmetry.space_group_name_H-M   'P 1'
#
loop_
_entity.id
_entity.type
_entity.pdbx_description
1 polymer ?
#
loop_
_entity_poly.entity_id
_entity_poly.type
_entity_poly.pdbx_seq_one_letter_code
_entity_poly.pdbx_strand_id
1 'polypeptide(L)'
;MKGKPLENVKNAVSTALSELVQGDYFNIITFNEELHSFSSCLEKVNEKAIASANDWMNANFVAEGGTDIMHPLNEAMALLSSAHDALPQIFLMTDGSVDDEHDICQTVKNELLSRGSKSPRISTFGLGLYCNHYFLRMVASIGKGHFDAALETGSIESRILKWFRKASNTIVANISIDATGHLNDFEVDSEYIPDISTQCPLCISGKYQGKFPETVVATGYLADMTEISIELKVQHITDMPLDNIFAAQQIALLTAKAWLSADKQLERKVIKLSIENSVLSEYTSMVVLQTNLDAAQKGQAETERTHRRQ
;
A
#
# COMPACT_ATOMS: atom_id res chain seq x y z
N MET A 1 11.13 -3.08 -16.85
CA MET A 1 11.86 -2.00 -16.15
C MET A 1 12.82 -1.15 -16.98
N LYS A 2 13.19 -1.49 -18.23
CA LYS A 2 14.35 -0.90 -18.92
C LYS A 2 14.31 0.63 -19.13
N GLY A 3 15.46 1.29 -19.01
CA GLY A 3 15.65 2.71 -19.30
C GLY A 3 15.23 3.62 -18.14
N LYS A 4 14.55 4.73 -18.47
CA LYS A 4 14.18 5.78 -17.51
C LYS A 4 13.41 5.29 -16.26
N PRO A 5 12.49 4.31 -16.34
CA PRO A 5 11.87 3.75 -15.13
C PRO A 5 12.89 3.18 -14.13
N LEU A 6 13.87 2.39 -14.59
CA LEU A 6 14.92 1.84 -13.74
C LEU A 6 15.82 2.93 -13.15
N GLU A 7 16.18 3.93 -13.95
CA GLU A 7 16.97 5.08 -13.47
C GLU A 7 16.23 5.84 -12.37
N ASN A 8 14.94 6.09 -12.54
CA ASN A 8 14.11 6.75 -11.53
C ASN A 8 14.00 5.92 -10.24
N VAL A 9 13.90 4.59 -10.34
CA VAL A 9 13.91 3.70 -9.17
C VAL A 9 15.26 3.75 -8.47
N LYS A 10 16.38 3.67 -9.21
CA LYS A 10 17.73 3.79 -8.63
C LYS A 10 17.89 5.11 -7.88
N ASN A 11 17.49 6.23 -8.48
CA ASN A 11 17.56 7.54 -7.83
C ASN A 11 16.71 7.61 -6.56
N ALA A 12 15.48 7.08 -6.62
CA ALA A 12 14.57 7.06 -5.48
C ALA A 12 15.12 6.19 -4.33
N VAL A 13 15.64 4.99 -4.64
CA VAL A 13 16.25 4.09 -3.66
C VAL A 13 17.52 4.71 -3.07
N SER A 14 18.38 5.32 -3.88
CA SER A 14 19.58 6.01 -3.40
C SER A 14 19.24 7.14 -2.42
N THR A 15 18.22 7.92 -2.75
CA THR A 15 17.70 8.98 -1.88
C THR A 15 17.09 8.40 -0.59
N ALA A 16 16.29 7.34 -0.69
CA ALA A 16 15.71 6.66 0.47
C ALA A 16 16.78 6.11 1.42
N LEU A 17 17.86 5.51 0.90
CA LEU A 17 18.99 5.05 1.71
C LEU A 17 19.70 6.19 2.44
N SER A 18 19.77 7.37 1.83
CA SER A 18 20.35 8.56 2.45
C SER A 18 19.48 9.16 3.56
N GLU A 19 18.19 8.81 3.60
CA GLU A 19 17.24 9.23 4.64
C GLU A 19 17.24 8.28 5.85
N LEU A 20 17.89 7.11 5.76
CA LEU A 20 18.06 6.21 6.90
C LEU A 20 18.94 6.85 7.97
N VAL A 21 18.62 6.59 9.23
CA VAL A 21 19.29 7.22 10.37
C VAL A 21 20.28 6.28 11.03
N GLN A 22 21.20 6.86 11.82
CA GLN A 22 22.15 6.07 12.59
C GLN A 22 21.41 5.16 13.58
N GLY A 23 21.65 3.84 13.49
CA GLY A 23 20.95 2.84 14.28
C GLY A 23 20.14 1.88 13.41
N ASP A 24 19.76 2.32 12.20
CA ASP A 24 19.09 1.47 11.23
C ASP A 24 20.05 0.44 10.62
N TYR A 25 19.46 -0.64 10.13
CA TYR A 25 20.13 -1.66 9.35
C TYR A 25 19.34 -1.90 8.06
N PHE A 26 20.03 -2.17 6.97
CA PHE A 26 19.39 -2.34 5.67
C PHE A 26 20.07 -3.42 4.84
N ASN A 27 19.35 -3.91 3.85
CA ASN A 27 19.91 -4.69 2.74
C ASN A 27 19.12 -4.37 1.48
N ILE A 28 19.69 -4.69 0.31
CA ILE A 28 19.05 -4.50 -0.99
C ILE A 28 19.08 -5.83 -1.72
N ILE A 29 17.90 -6.26 -2.18
CA ILE A 29 17.74 -7.45 -2.99
C ILE A 29 17.21 -7.02 -4.35
N THR A 30 17.86 -7.47 -5.41
CA THR A 30 17.37 -7.38 -6.78
C THR A 30 16.98 -8.75 -7.26
N PHE A 31 15.93 -8.81 -8.06
CA PHE A 31 15.43 -10.06 -8.59
C PHE A 31 14.97 -9.91 -10.05
N ASN A 32 15.12 -11.00 -10.78
CA ASN A 32 14.51 -11.28 -12.07
C ASN A 32 14.21 -12.80 -12.13
N GLU A 33 14.98 -13.58 -12.88
CA GLU A 33 15.08 -15.04 -12.75
C GLU A 33 16.17 -15.46 -11.74
N GLU A 34 17.12 -14.55 -11.48
CA GLU A 34 18.16 -14.69 -10.48
C GLU A 34 17.88 -13.75 -9.30
N LEU A 35 18.47 -14.08 -8.16
CA LEU A 35 18.43 -13.27 -6.96
C LEU A 35 19.85 -12.79 -6.65
N HIS A 36 20.01 -11.48 -6.50
CA HIS A 36 21.26 -10.87 -6.06
C HIS A 36 20.99 -10.02 -4.82
N SER A 37 21.80 -10.22 -3.79
CA SER A 37 21.72 -9.49 -2.53
C SER A 37 22.98 -8.65 -2.33
N PHE A 38 22.82 -7.42 -1.85
CA PHE A 38 23.93 -6.52 -1.56
C PHE A 38 24.86 -7.08 -0.48
N SER A 39 24.28 -7.63 0.59
CA SER A 39 25.00 -8.31 1.66
C SER A 39 24.31 -9.61 2.06
N SER A 40 25.04 -10.52 2.71
CA SER A 40 24.51 -11.75 3.28
C SER A 40 23.74 -11.52 4.60
N CYS A 41 23.87 -10.32 5.18
CA CYS A 41 23.17 -9.92 6.40
C CYS A 41 22.76 -8.44 6.29
N LEU A 42 21.97 -7.95 7.25
CA LEU A 42 21.64 -6.52 7.30
C LEU A 42 22.89 -5.70 7.66
N GLU A 43 23.21 -4.71 6.83
CA GLU A 43 24.32 -3.79 7.04
C GLU A 43 23.90 -2.61 7.89
N LYS A 44 24.74 -2.23 8.86
CA LYS A 44 24.49 -1.05 9.69
C LYS A 44 24.63 0.22 8.86
N VAL A 45 23.68 1.14 8.97
CA VAL A 45 23.71 2.42 8.25
C VAL A 45 24.94 3.24 8.66
N ASN A 46 25.75 3.56 7.65
CA ASN A 46 26.88 4.48 7.70
C ASN A 46 27.23 4.93 6.27
N GLU A 47 27.98 6.04 6.14
CA GLU A 47 28.32 6.64 4.84
C GLU A 47 29.00 5.65 3.88
N LYS A 48 29.90 4.80 4.39
CA LYS A 48 30.60 3.80 3.57
C LYS A 48 29.67 2.70 3.08
N ALA A 49 28.75 2.23 3.94
CA ALA A 49 27.76 1.22 3.58
C ALA A 49 26.79 1.75 2.52
N ILE A 50 26.29 2.99 2.68
CA ILE A 50 25.42 3.64 1.70
C ILE A 50 26.14 3.83 0.36
N ALA A 51 27.39 4.30 0.36
CA ALA A 51 28.18 4.44 -0.87
C ALA A 51 28.38 3.08 -1.57
N SER A 52 28.76 2.05 -0.82
CA SER A 52 28.95 0.69 -1.36
C SER A 52 27.64 0.11 -1.91
N ALA A 53 26.51 0.37 -1.26
CA ALA A 53 25.20 -0.07 -1.71
C ALA A 53 24.77 0.63 -3.01
N ASN A 54 25.06 1.92 -3.14
CA ASN A 54 24.82 2.67 -4.38
C ASN A 54 25.67 2.14 -5.55
N ASP A 55 26.96 1.88 -5.33
CA ASP A 55 27.85 1.29 -6.34
C ASP A 55 27.36 -0.10 -6.76
N TRP A 56 27.00 -0.93 -5.78
CA TRP A 56 26.44 -2.26 -6.02
C TRP A 56 25.12 -2.19 -6.80
N MET A 57 24.20 -1.30 -6.43
CA MET A 57 22.93 -1.10 -7.14
C MET A 57 23.15 -0.66 -8.58
N ASN A 58 24.11 0.23 -8.83
CA ASN A 58 24.44 0.67 -10.18
C ASN A 58 24.92 -0.48 -11.08
N ALA A 59 25.66 -1.45 -10.50
CA ALA A 59 26.17 -2.62 -11.20
C ALA A 59 25.15 -3.77 -11.37
N ASN A 60 24.26 -3.99 -10.40
CA ASN A 60 23.43 -5.22 -10.34
C ASN A 60 21.97 -5.03 -10.76
N PHE A 61 21.45 -3.80 -10.75
CA PHE A 61 20.10 -3.54 -11.27
C PHE A 61 20.13 -3.59 -12.78
N VAL A 62 19.81 -4.76 -13.33
CA VAL A 62 19.73 -5.06 -14.76
C VAL A 62 18.28 -5.39 -15.11
N ALA A 63 17.74 -4.75 -16.15
CA ALA A 63 16.39 -5.02 -16.63
C ALA A 63 16.41 -6.11 -17.72
N GLU A 64 16.57 -7.36 -17.29
CA GLU A 64 16.63 -8.55 -18.15
C GLU A 64 15.99 -9.75 -17.45
N GLY A 65 15.52 -10.74 -18.22
CA GLY A 65 14.90 -11.97 -17.70
C GLY A 65 13.42 -11.81 -17.31
N GLY A 66 12.88 -12.85 -16.67
CA GLY A 66 11.56 -12.92 -16.08
C GLY A 66 11.42 -12.22 -14.72
N THR A 67 10.42 -12.64 -13.94
CA THR A 67 10.09 -12.03 -12.65
C THR A 67 9.72 -13.13 -11.66
N ASP A 68 10.46 -13.21 -10.56
CA ASP A 68 10.17 -14.06 -9.41
C ASP A 68 10.01 -13.20 -8.16
N ILE A 69 8.84 -13.23 -7.54
CA ILE A 69 8.55 -12.45 -6.33
C ILE A 69 8.66 -13.31 -5.07
N MET A 70 8.39 -14.61 -5.15
CA MET A 70 8.36 -15.49 -3.99
C MET A 70 9.75 -15.69 -3.39
N HIS A 71 10.76 -15.98 -4.22
CA HIS A 71 12.12 -16.19 -3.74
C HIS A 71 12.72 -14.98 -3.01
N PRO A 72 12.74 -13.75 -3.58
CA PRO A 72 13.30 -12.59 -2.89
C PRO A 72 12.51 -12.20 -1.64
N LEU A 73 11.20 -12.45 -1.62
CA LEU A 73 10.39 -12.18 -0.44
C LEU A 73 10.74 -13.12 0.72
N ASN A 74 10.93 -14.41 0.43
CA ASN A 74 11.38 -15.39 1.42
C ASN A 74 12.79 -15.07 1.94
N GLU A 75 13.71 -14.69 1.06
CA GLU A 75 15.06 -14.25 1.43
C GLU A 75 15.02 -13.01 2.34
N ALA A 76 14.20 -12.01 2.01
CA ALA A 76 14.01 -10.83 2.84
C ALA A 76 13.44 -11.20 4.23
N MET A 77 12.45 -12.09 4.31
CA MET A 77 11.92 -12.55 5.60
C MET A 77 12.97 -13.32 6.41
N ALA A 78 13.80 -14.13 5.75
CA ALA A 78 14.89 -14.87 6.37
C ALA A 78 15.94 -13.92 6.98
N LEU A 79 16.39 -12.91 6.24
CA LEU A 79 17.32 -11.88 6.73
C LEU A 79 16.78 -11.12 7.96
N LEU A 80 15.48 -10.85 7.99
CA LEU A 80 14.82 -10.15 9.09
C LEU A 80 14.55 -11.05 10.32
N SER A 81 14.75 -12.37 10.21
CA SER A 81 14.53 -13.30 11.34
C SER A 81 15.44 -13.04 12.52
N SER A 82 16.62 -12.44 12.29
CA SER A 82 17.56 -12.07 13.34
C SER A 82 17.36 -10.66 13.89
N ALA A 83 16.32 -9.92 13.47
CA ALA A 83 16.00 -8.60 14.02
C ALA A 83 15.23 -8.76 15.35
N HIS A 84 15.79 -8.27 16.46
CA HIS A 84 15.22 -8.49 17.79
C HIS A 84 14.64 -7.24 18.45
N ASP A 85 15.16 -6.04 18.10
CA ASP A 85 14.91 -4.79 18.83
C ASP A 85 14.44 -3.64 17.92
N ALA A 86 13.90 -3.96 16.75
CA ALA A 86 13.35 -2.98 15.81
C ALA A 86 12.18 -3.57 15.02
N LEU A 87 11.25 -2.71 14.60
CA LEU A 87 10.16 -3.09 13.70
C LEU A 87 10.70 -3.47 12.31
N PRO A 88 10.65 -4.74 11.88
CA PRO A 88 11.21 -5.14 10.59
C PRO A 88 10.34 -4.62 9.43
N GLN A 89 10.97 -4.17 8.34
CA GLN A 89 10.27 -3.64 7.17
C GLN A 89 10.81 -4.24 5.87
N ILE A 90 9.90 -4.56 4.95
CA ILE A 90 10.17 -5.03 3.60
C ILE A 90 9.51 -4.05 2.63
N PHE A 91 10.29 -3.53 1.68
CA PHE A 91 9.83 -2.66 0.61
C PHE A 91 9.96 -3.39 -0.72
N LEU A 92 8.85 -3.89 -1.26
CA LEU A 92 8.80 -4.63 -2.51
C LEU A 92 8.37 -3.70 -3.65
N MET A 93 9.14 -3.62 -4.73
CA MET A 93 8.78 -2.83 -5.93
C MET A 93 8.83 -3.72 -7.16
N THR A 94 7.83 -3.60 -8.04
CA THR A 94 7.79 -4.36 -9.31
C THR A 94 6.99 -3.63 -10.39
N ASP A 95 7.41 -3.78 -11.65
CA ASP A 95 6.61 -3.44 -12.83
C ASP A 95 6.00 -4.66 -13.54
N GLY A 96 6.33 -5.87 -13.08
CA GLY A 96 5.91 -7.14 -13.65
C GLY A 96 4.83 -7.83 -12.82
N SER A 97 4.12 -8.74 -13.48
CA SER A 97 3.18 -9.71 -12.89
C SER A 97 3.82 -11.09 -12.78
N VAL A 98 3.28 -11.92 -11.90
CA VAL A 98 3.67 -13.33 -11.75
C VAL A 98 2.42 -14.21 -11.78
N ASP A 99 2.56 -15.51 -12.02
CA ASP A 99 1.40 -16.41 -12.11
C ASP A 99 0.96 -16.94 -10.73
N ASP A 100 1.86 -16.94 -9.74
CA ASP A 100 1.69 -17.50 -8.40
C ASP A 100 1.24 -16.48 -7.34
N GLU A 101 0.57 -15.39 -7.76
CA GLU A 101 0.16 -14.28 -6.89
C GLU A 101 -0.68 -14.71 -5.67
N HIS A 102 -1.56 -15.70 -5.84
CA HIS A 102 -2.38 -16.24 -4.76
C HIS A 102 -1.54 -17.02 -3.74
N ASP A 103 -0.60 -17.82 -4.22
CA ASP A 103 0.31 -18.61 -3.39
C ASP A 103 1.25 -17.69 -2.61
N ILE A 104 1.70 -16.58 -3.22
CA ILE A 104 2.48 -15.54 -2.54
C ILE A 104 1.65 -14.93 -1.40
N CYS A 105 0.41 -14.50 -1.66
CA CYS A 105 -0.46 -13.96 -0.62
C CYS A 105 -0.67 -14.96 0.54
N GLN A 106 -0.87 -16.24 0.25
CA GLN A 106 -1.05 -17.27 1.27
C GLN A 106 0.22 -17.54 2.07
N THR A 107 1.37 -17.62 1.39
CA THR A 107 2.68 -17.81 2.03
C THR A 107 2.99 -16.66 2.98
N VAL A 108 2.84 -15.41 2.50
CA VAL A 108 3.01 -14.21 3.32
C VAL A 108 2.10 -14.24 4.54
N LYS A 109 0.81 -14.56 4.35
CA LYS A 109 -0.13 -14.64 5.46
C LYS A 109 0.31 -15.65 6.53
N ASN A 110 0.76 -16.83 6.11
CA ASN A 110 1.20 -17.88 7.03
C ASN A 110 2.49 -17.51 7.77
N GLU A 111 3.46 -16.93 7.08
CA GLU A 111 4.73 -16.47 7.66
C GLU A 111 4.52 -15.36 8.70
N LEU A 112 3.62 -14.41 8.45
CA LEU A 112 3.34 -13.34 9.42
C LEU A 112 2.54 -13.87 10.62
N LEU A 113 1.64 -14.83 10.44
CA LEU A 113 0.94 -15.45 11.57
C LEU A 113 1.90 -16.17 12.52
N SER A 114 2.98 -16.77 12.02
CA SER A 114 3.96 -17.48 12.85
C SER A 114 4.86 -16.53 13.67
N ARG A 115 5.05 -15.29 13.21
CA ARG A 115 5.97 -14.29 13.82
C ARG A 115 5.29 -13.35 14.82
N GLY A 116 3.96 -13.30 14.88
CA GLY A 116 3.20 -12.52 15.88
C GLY A 116 3.53 -11.03 15.84
N SER A 117 3.79 -10.40 17.00
CA SER A 117 4.09 -8.96 17.10
C SER A 117 5.39 -8.53 16.39
N LYS A 118 6.28 -9.47 16.05
CA LYS A 118 7.55 -9.22 15.35
C LYS A 118 7.46 -9.41 13.83
N SER A 119 6.25 -9.55 13.30
CA SER A 119 6.02 -9.73 11.87
C SER A 119 6.50 -8.52 11.06
N PRO A 120 7.28 -8.72 9.99
CA PRO A 120 7.73 -7.63 9.14
C PRO A 120 6.54 -6.88 8.52
N ARG A 121 6.66 -5.57 8.43
CA ARG A 121 5.75 -4.76 7.61
C ARG A 121 6.14 -4.88 6.16
N ILE A 122 5.23 -5.35 5.31
CA ILE A 122 5.49 -5.49 3.88
C ILE A 122 4.76 -4.36 3.19
N SER A 123 5.51 -3.42 2.64
CA SER A 123 4.99 -2.36 1.78
C SER A 123 5.29 -2.72 0.33
N THR A 124 4.35 -2.47 -0.57
CA THR A 124 4.49 -2.78 -2.00
C THR A 124 4.34 -1.53 -2.86
N PHE A 125 5.09 -1.47 -3.96
CA PHE A 125 5.03 -0.38 -4.94
C PHE A 125 4.90 -0.91 -6.36
N GLY A 126 3.79 -0.57 -7.03
CA GLY A 126 3.54 -0.93 -8.42
C GLY A 126 4.07 0.10 -9.42
N LEU A 127 4.76 -0.36 -10.45
CA LEU A 127 5.30 0.49 -11.51
C LEU A 127 4.56 0.22 -12.83
N GLY A 128 3.96 1.25 -13.42
CA GLY A 128 3.26 1.16 -14.69
C GLY A 128 1.94 0.38 -14.61
N LEU A 129 1.51 -0.13 -15.76
CA LEU A 129 0.21 -0.77 -15.95
C LEU A 129 0.28 -2.31 -16.00
N TYR A 130 1.47 -2.89 -16.03
CA TYR A 130 1.65 -4.32 -16.29
C TYR A 130 1.62 -5.18 -15.03
N CYS A 131 1.99 -4.65 -13.87
CA CYS A 131 1.85 -5.38 -12.62
C CYS A 131 0.40 -5.38 -12.13
N ASN A 132 0.04 -6.44 -11.39
CA ASN A 132 -1.28 -6.54 -10.78
C ASN A 132 -1.35 -5.71 -9.50
N HIS A 133 -1.97 -4.55 -9.59
CA HIS A 133 -2.14 -3.63 -8.45
C HIS A 133 -3.07 -4.18 -7.35
N TYR A 134 -3.97 -5.13 -7.66
CA TYR A 134 -4.78 -5.80 -6.64
C TYR A 134 -3.92 -6.76 -5.81
N PHE A 135 -3.10 -7.57 -6.47
CA PHE A 135 -2.14 -8.45 -5.82
C PHE A 135 -1.20 -7.68 -4.88
N LEU A 136 -0.54 -6.65 -5.39
CA LEU A 136 0.40 -5.84 -4.58
C LEU A 136 -0.31 -5.20 -3.39
N ARG A 137 -1.53 -4.70 -3.58
CA ARG A 137 -2.34 -4.16 -2.48
C ARG A 137 -2.69 -5.21 -1.43
N MET A 138 -2.99 -6.44 -1.85
CA MET A 138 -3.26 -7.54 -0.92
C MET A 138 -2.01 -7.94 -0.14
N VAL A 139 -0.85 -8.06 -0.78
CA VAL A 139 0.41 -8.34 -0.07
C VAL A 139 0.70 -7.26 0.96
N ALA A 140 0.54 -5.98 0.62
CA ALA A 140 0.73 -4.89 1.57
C ALA A 140 -0.28 -4.93 2.72
N SER A 141 -1.56 -5.20 2.43
CA SER A 141 -2.60 -5.31 3.45
C SER A 141 -2.35 -6.48 4.40
N ILE A 142 -1.96 -7.65 3.89
CA ILE A 142 -1.61 -8.83 4.69
C ILE A 142 -0.37 -8.53 5.54
N GLY A 143 0.61 -7.85 4.93
CA GLY A 143 1.84 -7.36 5.55
C GLY A 143 1.67 -6.20 6.53
N LYS A 144 0.45 -5.69 6.75
CA LYS A 144 0.18 -4.47 7.53
C LYS A 144 1.01 -3.24 7.09
N GLY A 145 1.48 -3.22 5.84
CA GLY A 145 2.27 -2.14 5.28
C GLY A 145 1.47 -1.24 4.34
N HIS A 146 2.18 -0.54 3.46
CA HIS A 146 1.60 0.45 2.57
C HIS A 146 1.70 0.03 1.11
N PHE A 147 0.62 0.22 0.35
CA PHE A 147 0.62 0.12 -1.10
C PHE A 147 0.59 1.50 -1.74
N ASP A 148 1.40 1.69 -2.78
CA ASP A 148 1.24 2.81 -3.72
C ASP A 148 1.72 2.42 -5.13
N ALA A 149 1.41 3.21 -6.15
CA ALA A 149 1.80 2.88 -7.54
C ALA A 149 1.97 4.08 -8.48
N ALA A 150 3.04 4.10 -9.26
CA ALA A 150 3.27 5.12 -10.28
C ALA A 150 2.92 4.60 -11.68
N LEU A 151 1.81 5.11 -12.25
CA LEU A 151 1.38 4.73 -13.61
C LEU A 151 2.23 5.39 -14.71
N GLU A 152 2.75 6.59 -14.44
CA GLU A 152 3.55 7.37 -15.39
C GLU A 152 5.00 7.48 -14.96
N THR A 153 5.93 7.30 -15.90
CA THR A 153 7.38 7.33 -15.65
C THR A 153 7.83 8.62 -14.97
N GLY A 154 7.26 9.77 -15.33
CA GLY A 154 7.63 11.07 -14.75
C GLY A 154 7.30 11.22 -13.27
N SER A 155 6.46 10.35 -12.71
CA SER A 155 6.01 10.39 -11.31
C SER A 155 6.68 9.35 -10.41
N ILE A 156 7.47 8.43 -10.97
CA ILE A 156 8.04 7.27 -10.25
C ILE A 156 8.83 7.73 -9.02
N GLU A 157 9.82 8.61 -9.21
CA GLU A 157 10.75 8.98 -8.14
C GLU A 157 10.03 9.68 -6.99
N SER A 158 9.23 10.71 -7.29
CA SER A 158 8.51 11.47 -6.25
C SER A 158 7.48 10.62 -5.50
N ARG A 159 6.82 9.67 -6.18
CA ARG A 159 5.86 8.76 -5.55
C ARG A 159 6.54 7.71 -4.68
N ILE A 160 7.66 7.12 -5.13
CA ILE A 160 8.43 6.17 -4.31
C ILE A 160 8.91 6.86 -3.04
N LEU A 161 9.45 8.08 -3.12
CA LEU A 161 9.92 8.81 -1.93
C LEU A 161 8.79 9.13 -0.96
N LYS A 162 7.63 9.57 -1.47
CA LYS A 162 6.46 9.82 -0.63
C LYS A 162 5.97 8.55 0.07
N TRP A 163 5.90 7.44 -0.68
CA TRP A 163 5.47 6.14 -0.16
C TRP A 163 6.48 5.59 0.87
N PHE A 164 7.78 5.66 0.57
CA PHE A 164 8.85 5.22 1.46
C PHE A 164 8.79 5.98 2.79
N ARG A 165 8.76 7.32 2.76
CA ARG A 165 8.68 8.15 3.98
C ARG A 165 7.43 7.88 4.80
N LYS A 166 6.31 7.56 4.16
CA LYS A 166 5.08 7.18 4.86
C LYS A 166 5.26 5.84 5.58
N ALA A 167 5.89 4.86 4.93
CA ALA A 167 6.06 3.52 5.44
C ALA A 167 7.22 3.37 6.45
N SER A 168 8.32 4.12 6.28
CA SER A 168 9.50 4.05 7.15
C SER A 168 9.29 4.71 8.51
N ASN A 169 8.41 5.72 8.59
CA ASN A 169 8.24 6.52 9.80
C ASN A 169 7.08 6.05 10.68
N THR A 170 7.05 4.76 11.03
CA THR A 170 6.09 4.21 12.01
C THR A 170 6.46 4.63 13.43
N ILE A 171 5.51 5.26 14.12
CA ILE A 171 5.64 5.72 15.51
C ILE A 171 5.13 4.64 16.47
N VAL A 172 3.94 4.09 16.18
CA VAL A 172 3.31 3.05 17.02
C VAL A 172 2.81 1.92 16.13
N ALA A 173 3.22 0.69 16.46
CA ALA A 173 2.89 -0.52 15.73
C ALA A 173 2.02 -1.49 16.56
N ASN A 174 1.35 -2.40 15.88
CA ASN A 174 0.49 -3.45 16.47
C ASN A 174 -0.54 -2.88 17.46
N ILE A 175 -1.23 -1.83 17.02
CA ILE A 175 -2.20 -1.12 17.86
C ILE A 175 -3.40 -2.04 18.13
N SER A 176 -3.82 -2.06 19.38
CA SER A 176 -5.06 -2.68 19.83
C SER A 176 -5.87 -1.66 20.63
N ILE A 177 -7.18 -1.67 20.47
CA ILE A 177 -8.10 -0.81 21.24
C ILE A 177 -9.10 -1.74 21.90
N ASP A 178 -9.10 -1.79 23.23
CA ASP A 178 -10.12 -2.52 23.96
C ASP A 178 -11.36 -1.65 24.16
N ALA A 179 -12.32 -1.84 23.26
CA ALA A 179 -13.67 -1.25 23.35
C ALA A 179 -14.76 -2.32 23.52
N THR A 180 -14.40 -3.60 23.55
CA THR A 180 -15.33 -4.72 23.35
C THR A 180 -16.08 -5.15 24.61
N GLY A 181 -15.61 -4.78 25.80
CA GLY A 181 -16.28 -5.10 27.06
C GLY A 181 -17.70 -4.50 27.23
N HIS A 182 -18.10 -3.57 26.35
CA HIS A 182 -19.32 -2.76 26.53
C HIS A 182 -20.24 -2.66 25.29
N LEU A 183 -19.88 -3.30 24.17
CA LEU A 183 -20.59 -3.14 22.89
C LEU A 183 -21.24 -4.45 22.44
N ASN A 184 -22.49 -4.36 21.96
CA ASN A 184 -23.16 -5.44 21.24
C ASN A 184 -22.99 -5.19 19.73
N ASP A 185 -22.88 -6.25 18.92
CA ASP A 185 -22.79 -6.20 17.46
C ASP A 185 -21.80 -5.14 16.91
N PHE A 186 -20.51 -5.31 17.23
CA PHE A 186 -19.41 -4.47 16.76
C PHE A 186 -18.84 -4.99 15.42
N GLU A 187 -18.98 -4.22 14.35
CA GLU A 187 -18.41 -4.49 13.02
C GLU A 187 -17.37 -3.43 12.68
N VAL A 188 -16.11 -3.82 12.45
CA VAL A 188 -15.04 -2.92 12.02
C VAL A 188 -14.75 -3.17 10.54
N ASP A 189 -14.63 -2.11 9.74
CA ASP A 189 -14.39 -2.22 8.30
C ASP A 189 -12.98 -2.73 7.95
N SER A 190 -12.06 -2.64 8.91
CA SER A 190 -10.68 -3.10 8.81
C SER A 190 -10.44 -4.36 9.64
N GLU A 191 -9.70 -5.32 9.07
CA GLU A 191 -9.31 -6.58 9.75
C GLU A 191 -8.24 -6.36 10.82
N TYR A 192 -7.52 -5.24 10.75
CA TYR A 192 -6.51 -4.83 11.72
C TYR A 192 -6.50 -3.31 11.87
N ILE A 193 -6.02 -2.81 13.00
CA ILE A 193 -5.77 -1.38 13.19
C ILE A 193 -4.40 -1.06 12.55
N PRO A 194 -4.34 -0.17 11.54
CA PRO A 194 -3.07 0.23 10.94
C PRO A 194 -2.12 0.82 11.98
N ASP A 195 -0.82 0.70 11.71
CA ASP A 195 0.19 1.41 12.50
C ASP A 195 0.02 2.94 12.38
N ILE A 196 0.44 3.67 13.40
CA ILE A 196 0.51 5.14 13.35
C ILE A 196 1.85 5.53 12.74
N SER A 197 1.82 6.24 11.62
CA SER A 197 2.99 6.82 10.98
C SER A 197 2.97 8.35 11.06
N THR A 198 4.14 8.98 10.92
CA THR A 198 4.22 10.44 10.89
C THR A 198 3.34 11.02 9.76
N GLN A 199 2.73 12.18 10.02
CA GLN A 199 1.96 12.96 9.04
C GLN A 199 0.69 12.30 8.47
N CYS A 200 0.28 11.13 9.00
CA CYS A 200 -0.95 10.45 8.61
C CYS A 200 -1.84 10.22 9.85
N PRO A 201 -3.04 10.81 9.93
CA PRO A 201 -3.96 10.45 11.00
C PRO A 201 -4.37 8.98 10.85
N LEU A 202 -4.36 8.24 11.96
CA LEU A 202 -4.95 6.91 12.02
C LEU A 202 -6.47 7.07 12.00
N CYS A 203 -7.12 6.43 11.02
CA CYS A 203 -8.56 6.35 10.96
C CYS A 203 -9.01 4.89 10.81
N ILE A 204 -9.93 4.49 11.67
CA ILE A 204 -10.66 3.22 11.59
C ILE A 204 -12.15 3.55 11.63
N SER A 205 -12.93 2.82 10.85
CA SER A 205 -14.38 2.95 10.80
C SER A 205 -15.05 1.63 11.15
N GLY A 206 -16.25 1.73 11.70
CA GLY A 206 -17.05 0.58 12.09
C GLY A 206 -18.43 0.99 12.56
N LYS A 207 -19.27 -0.01 12.77
CA LYS A 207 -20.64 0.10 13.29
C LYS A 207 -20.71 -0.61 14.63
N TYR A 208 -21.53 -0.09 15.53
CA TYR A 208 -21.75 -0.67 16.85
C TYR A 208 -23.19 -0.45 17.28
N GLN A 209 -23.69 -1.31 18.17
CA GLN A 209 -24.94 -1.08 18.89
C GLN A 209 -24.68 -0.87 20.38
N GLY A 210 -25.47 0.03 20.98
CA GLY A 210 -25.38 0.36 22.41
C GLY A 210 -24.68 1.70 22.67
N LYS A 211 -24.14 1.86 23.89
CA LYS A 211 -23.43 3.07 24.30
C LYS A 211 -21.92 2.83 24.18
N PHE A 212 -21.25 3.61 23.34
CA PHE A 212 -19.79 3.60 23.28
C PHE A 212 -19.21 4.16 24.60
N PRO A 213 -18.17 3.55 25.18
CA PRO A 213 -17.59 4.00 26.44
C PRO A 213 -17.04 5.43 26.32
N GLU A 214 -16.97 6.17 27.43
CA GLU A 214 -16.45 7.55 27.45
C GLU A 214 -14.91 7.59 27.33
N THR A 215 -14.26 6.48 27.71
CA THR A 215 -12.82 6.28 27.55
C THR A 215 -12.54 4.89 26.99
N VAL A 216 -11.50 4.77 26.18
CA VAL A 216 -10.97 3.49 25.69
C VAL A 216 -9.47 3.44 25.91
N VAL A 217 -8.94 2.25 26.14
CA VAL A 217 -7.49 2.05 26.28
C VAL A 217 -6.94 1.53 24.97
N ALA A 218 -5.97 2.25 24.41
CA ALA A 218 -5.21 1.83 23.26
C ALA A 218 -3.83 1.34 23.71
N THR A 219 -3.45 0.14 23.27
CA THR A 219 -2.11 -0.42 23.48
C THR A 219 -1.39 -0.58 22.14
N GLY A 220 -0.06 -0.66 22.19
CA GLY A 220 0.78 -0.86 21.02
C GLY A 220 2.25 -0.89 21.38
N TYR A 221 3.12 -0.87 20.38
CA TYR A 221 4.57 -0.89 20.56
C TYR A 221 5.20 0.29 19.83
N LEU A 222 6.19 0.95 20.45
CA LEU A 222 7.05 1.91 19.78
C LEU A 222 7.99 1.19 18.79
N ALA A 223 8.70 1.96 17.96
CA ALA A 223 9.63 1.42 16.97
C ALA A 223 10.76 0.55 17.56
N ASP A 224 11.15 0.82 18.82
CA ASP A 224 12.12 0.05 19.60
C ASP A 224 11.50 -1.16 20.32
N MET A 225 10.26 -1.51 19.98
CA MET A 225 9.46 -2.59 20.56
C MET A 225 9.08 -2.39 22.04
N THR A 226 9.22 -1.18 22.60
CA THR A 226 8.69 -0.84 23.92
C THR A 226 7.16 -0.80 23.89
N GLU A 227 6.50 -1.51 24.79
CA GLU A 227 5.04 -1.49 24.92
C GLU A 227 4.56 -0.15 25.51
N ILE A 228 3.48 0.38 24.94
CA ILE A 228 2.81 1.61 25.40
C ILE A 228 1.32 1.36 25.59
N SER A 229 0.73 2.10 26.54
CA SER A 229 -0.70 2.12 26.80
C SER A 229 -1.15 3.56 27.00
N ILE A 230 -2.20 3.97 26.29
CA ILE A 230 -2.73 5.32 26.28
C ILE A 230 -4.24 5.25 26.49
N GLU A 231 -4.71 5.98 27.51
CA GLU A 231 -6.14 6.22 27.69
C GLU A 231 -6.62 7.32 26.72
N LEU A 232 -7.57 6.97 25.87
CA LEU A 232 -8.17 7.88 24.90
C LEU A 232 -9.55 8.31 25.38
N LYS A 233 -9.81 9.63 25.36
CA LYS A 233 -11.13 10.20 25.64
C LYS A 233 -11.96 10.22 24.37
N VAL A 234 -13.15 9.64 24.44
CA VAL A 234 -14.08 9.59 23.30
C VAL A 234 -14.76 10.94 23.13
N GLN A 235 -14.78 11.42 21.89
CA GLN A 235 -15.50 12.63 21.51
C GLN A 235 -16.65 12.26 20.58
N HIS A 236 -17.85 12.75 20.90
CA HIS A 236 -19.03 12.54 20.08
C HIS A 236 -19.17 13.70 19.09
N ILE A 237 -19.06 13.37 17.80
CA ILE A 237 -19.21 14.32 16.69
C ILE A 237 -20.33 13.80 15.78
N THR A 238 -21.38 14.59 15.58
CA THR A 238 -22.56 14.21 14.77
C THR A 238 -22.51 14.70 13.33
N ASP A 239 -21.68 15.71 13.03
CA ASP A 239 -21.79 16.49 11.79
C ASP A 239 -20.62 16.25 10.82
N MET A 240 -19.87 15.16 10.99
CA MET A 240 -18.75 14.81 10.11
C MET A 240 -19.21 13.80 9.05
N PRO A 241 -19.13 14.12 7.73
CA PRO A 241 -19.50 13.19 6.68
C PRO A 241 -18.40 12.14 6.48
N LEU A 242 -18.26 11.23 7.46
CA LEU A 242 -17.22 10.20 7.50
C LEU A 242 -17.32 9.22 6.32
N ASP A 243 -18.52 8.98 5.82
CA ASP A 243 -18.80 8.01 4.75
C ASP A 243 -18.00 8.32 3.47
N ASN A 244 -17.84 9.61 3.12
CA ASN A 244 -17.17 10.01 1.88
C ASN A 244 -15.64 10.07 1.98
N ILE A 245 -15.09 10.29 3.18
CA ILE A 245 -13.66 10.61 3.34
C ILE A 245 -12.78 9.39 3.02
N PHE A 246 -13.27 8.18 3.29
CA PHE A 246 -12.50 6.95 3.15
C PHE A 246 -13.06 5.99 2.09
N ALA A 247 -14.18 6.34 1.45
CA ALA A 247 -14.85 5.48 0.48
C ALA A 247 -13.90 4.95 -0.59
N ALA A 248 -13.04 5.81 -1.18
CA ALA A 248 -12.11 5.39 -2.21
C ALA A 248 -11.06 4.38 -1.74
N GLN A 249 -10.51 4.57 -0.54
CA GLN A 249 -9.53 3.64 0.02
C GLN A 249 -10.18 2.31 0.40
N GLN A 250 -11.37 2.37 1.00
CA GLN A 250 -12.15 1.18 1.35
C GLN A 250 -12.55 0.38 0.09
N ILE A 251 -13.06 1.06 -0.93
CA ILE A 251 -13.42 0.45 -2.22
C ILE A 251 -12.20 -0.21 -2.85
N ALA A 252 -11.04 0.46 -2.89
CA ALA A 252 -9.82 -0.11 -3.44
C ALA A 252 -9.37 -1.37 -2.70
N LEU A 253 -9.41 -1.37 -1.36
CA LEU A 253 -9.06 -2.54 -0.56
C LEU A 253 -10.07 -3.68 -0.73
N LEU A 254 -11.37 -3.39 -0.66
CA LEU A 254 -12.42 -4.41 -0.85
C LEU A 254 -12.39 -5.01 -2.26
N THR A 255 -12.06 -4.22 -3.27
CA THR A 255 -11.88 -4.71 -4.64
C THR A 255 -10.71 -5.69 -4.71
N ALA A 256 -9.58 -5.36 -4.10
CA ALA A 256 -8.42 -6.26 -4.05
C ALA A 256 -8.70 -7.55 -3.25
N LYS A 257 -9.49 -7.46 -2.17
CA LYS A 257 -9.95 -8.63 -1.42
C LYS A 257 -10.87 -9.52 -2.26
N ALA A 258 -11.84 -8.92 -2.97
CA ALA A 258 -12.73 -9.64 -3.87
C ALA A 258 -11.95 -10.35 -4.99
N TRP A 259 -10.91 -9.72 -5.52
CA TRP A 259 -9.98 -10.34 -6.47
C TRP A 259 -9.29 -11.57 -5.87
N LEU A 260 -8.72 -11.47 -4.67
CA LEU A 260 -7.98 -12.58 -4.03
C LEU A 260 -8.88 -13.75 -3.61
N SER A 261 -10.09 -13.47 -3.09
CA SER A 261 -10.99 -14.51 -2.57
C SER A 261 -12.00 -15.02 -3.59
N ALA A 262 -12.12 -14.37 -4.75
CA ALA A 262 -13.19 -14.58 -5.73
C ALA A 262 -14.61 -14.50 -5.10
N ASP A 263 -14.78 -13.71 -4.03
CA ASP A 263 -16.04 -13.62 -3.28
C ASP A 263 -17.03 -12.63 -3.90
N LYS A 264 -18.13 -13.18 -4.45
CA LYS A 264 -19.24 -12.41 -5.03
C LYS A 264 -19.97 -11.50 -4.04
N GLN A 265 -19.91 -11.77 -2.74
CA GLN A 265 -20.48 -10.87 -1.72
C GLN A 265 -19.63 -9.61 -1.55
N LEU A 266 -18.30 -9.74 -1.60
CA LEU A 266 -17.40 -8.58 -1.60
C LEU A 266 -17.59 -7.73 -2.86
N GLU A 267 -17.74 -8.36 -4.03
CA GLU A 267 -18.05 -7.63 -5.27
C GLU A 267 -19.34 -6.78 -5.12
N ARG A 268 -20.40 -7.37 -4.56
CA ARG A 268 -21.66 -6.65 -4.30
C ARG A 268 -21.49 -5.52 -3.29
N LYS A 269 -20.69 -5.72 -2.23
CA LYS A 269 -20.36 -4.67 -1.25
C LYS A 269 -19.62 -3.51 -1.90
N VAL A 270 -18.67 -3.79 -2.80
CA VAL A 270 -17.94 -2.78 -3.58
C VAL A 270 -18.89 -1.99 -4.48
N ILE A 271 -19.75 -2.66 -5.26
CA ILE A 271 -20.74 -1.99 -6.14
C ILE A 271 -21.61 -1.03 -5.32
N LYS A 272 -22.13 -1.49 -4.18
CA LYS A 272 -22.98 -0.68 -3.31
C LYS A 272 -22.25 0.58 -2.82
N LEU A 273 -21.07 0.42 -2.22
CA LEU A 273 -20.27 1.54 -1.71
C LEU A 273 -19.87 2.52 -2.81
N SER A 274 -19.52 2.00 -3.98
CA SER A 274 -19.14 2.77 -5.16
C SER A 274 -20.27 3.66 -5.66
N ILE A 275 -21.50 3.14 -5.75
CA ILE A 275 -22.70 3.91 -6.13
C ILE A 275 -23.05 4.94 -5.05
N GLU A 276 -23.09 4.53 -3.77
CA GLU A 276 -23.47 5.40 -2.65
C GLU A 276 -22.54 6.61 -2.50
N ASN A 277 -21.24 6.42 -2.74
CA ASN A 277 -20.22 7.47 -2.55
C ASN A 277 -19.76 8.13 -3.87
N SER A 278 -20.34 7.75 -5.03
CA SER A 278 -19.93 8.23 -6.35
C SER A 278 -18.44 8.06 -6.66
N VAL A 279 -17.86 6.95 -6.21
CA VAL A 279 -16.45 6.60 -6.44
C VAL A 279 -16.36 5.46 -7.44
N LEU A 280 -15.59 5.62 -8.51
CA LEU A 280 -15.38 4.56 -9.51
C LEU A 280 -14.71 3.32 -8.90
N SER A 281 -15.16 2.16 -9.34
CA SER A 281 -14.61 0.85 -8.98
C SER A 281 -14.57 -0.06 -10.19
N GLU A 282 -13.85 -1.19 -10.09
CA GLU A 282 -13.77 -2.22 -11.14
C GLU A 282 -15.15 -2.71 -11.62
N TYR A 283 -16.15 -2.65 -10.74
CA TYR A 283 -17.49 -3.18 -10.98
C TYR A 283 -18.52 -2.12 -11.36
N THR A 284 -18.11 -0.86 -11.55
CA THR A 284 -19.01 0.25 -11.86
C THR A 284 -18.47 1.13 -12.99
N SER A 285 -19.36 1.86 -13.65
CA SER A 285 -18.97 2.78 -14.73
C SER A 285 -19.79 4.06 -14.64
N MET A 286 -19.14 5.19 -14.92
CA MET A 286 -19.81 6.49 -15.01
C MET A 286 -20.10 6.78 -16.48
N VAL A 287 -21.37 7.00 -16.81
CA VAL A 287 -21.81 7.37 -18.16
C VAL A 287 -22.25 8.83 -18.15
N VAL A 288 -21.62 9.65 -18.98
CA VAL A 288 -22.02 11.05 -19.18
C VAL A 288 -22.94 11.13 -20.40
N LEU A 289 -24.20 11.47 -20.18
CA LEU A 289 -25.18 11.68 -21.24
C LEU A 289 -25.33 13.18 -21.52
N GLN A 290 -24.98 13.60 -22.74
CA GLN A 290 -25.20 14.97 -23.18
C GLN A 290 -26.66 15.15 -23.61
N THR A 291 -27.43 15.95 -22.86
CA THR A 291 -28.88 16.09 -23.05
C THR A 291 -29.29 17.21 -24.02
N ASN A 292 -28.35 18.02 -24.53
CA ASN A 292 -28.64 19.07 -25.52
C ASN A 292 -28.19 18.64 -26.93
N LEU A 293 -29.10 18.03 -27.68
CA LEU A 293 -28.94 17.73 -29.11
C LEU A 293 -28.99 18.99 -30.01
N ASP A 294 -29.50 20.12 -29.51
CA ASP A 294 -29.76 21.33 -30.31
C ASP A 294 -28.50 22.08 -30.76
N ALA A 295 -27.34 21.81 -30.15
CA ALA A 295 -26.07 22.41 -30.57
C ALA A 295 -25.30 21.55 -31.60
N ALA A 296 -25.53 20.23 -31.61
CA ALA A 296 -24.84 19.32 -32.52
C ALA A 296 -25.33 19.45 -33.98
N GLN A 297 -26.61 19.80 -34.18
CA GLN A 297 -27.17 20.01 -35.52
C GLN A 297 -26.91 21.41 -36.11
N LYS A 298 -26.63 22.43 -35.29
CA LYS A 298 -26.29 23.78 -35.80
C LYS A 298 -24.90 23.84 -36.45
N GLY A 299 -23.93 23.06 -35.97
CA GLY A 299 -22.59 23.00 -36.57
C GLY A 299 -22.55 22.26 -37.92
N GLN A 300 -23.41 21.27 -38.14
CA GLN A 300 -23.49 20.56 -39.43
C GLN A 300 -24.27 21.36 -40.50
N ALA A 301 -25.32 22.10 -40.11
CA ALA A 301 -26.09 22.92 -41.05
C ALA A 301 -25.35 24.19 -41.52
N GLU A 302 -24.42 24.74 -40.72
CA GLU A 302 -23.58 25.88 -41.14
C GLU A 302 -22.46 25.45 -42.09
N THR A 303 -21.95 24.22 -41.98
CA THR A 303 -20.87 23.70 -42.84
C THR A 303 -21.39 23.31 -44.24
N GLU A 304 -22.64 22.85 -44.37
CA GLU A 304 -23.25 22.56 -45.67
C GLU A 304 -23.72 23.82 -46.44
N ARG A 305 -23.99 24.94 -45.74
CA ARG A 305 -24.39 26.21 -46.39
C ARG A 305 -23.21 26.97 -46.98
N THR A 306 -21.99 26.82 -46.47
CA THR A 306 -20.78 27.41 -47.04
C THR A 306 -20.29 26.68 -48.29
N HIS A 307 -20.57 25.38 -48.45
CA HIS A 307 -20.18 24.62 -49.64
C HIS A 307 -21.15 24.69 -50.83
N ARG A 308 -22.34 25.29 -50.68
CA ARG A 308 -23.27 25.56 -51.80
C ARG A 308 -23.20 26.99 -52.35
N ARG A 309 -22.26 27.80 -51.87
CA ARG A 309 -21.96 29.16 -52.38
C ARG A 309 -20.46 29.33 -52.64
N GLN A 310 -19.87 28.45 -53.45
CA GLN A 310 -18.65 28.72 -54.21
C GLN A 310 -18.77 28.01 -55.57
#